data_AF-A0A4S8KXQ5-F1
#
_entry.id   AF-A0A4S8KXQ5-F1
#
_cell.length_a   1.000
_cell.length_b   1.000
_cell.length_c   1.000
_cell.angle_alpha   90.00
_cell.angle_beta   90.00
_cell.angle_gamma   90.00
#
_symmetry.space_group_name_H-M   'P 1'
#
loop_
_entity.id
_entity.type
_entity.pdbx_description
1 polymer ?
#
loop_
_entity_poly.entity_id
_entity_poly.type
_entity_poly.pdbx_seq_one_letter_code
_entity_poly.pdbx_strand_id
1 'polypeptide(L)'
;MRTFTKHRDEYLAVLMILKGRGDNIPTTCIFCPSNREEAQPTFRCIDCTHAPLMCQQCCVEKHELNPLHRIQHWTGQRFQKVSLRQLGLVVQLGHQDGSTCLSPVNGPSKFVVVNDNGIHRVRLRYCGCPASICSLTGMLHFKWEQLMRNRWFPATHTRPRTACTFSMLDKFHITTLTGKLTAYDHYRSLQKMTDNTGAKLPVSIPF
;
A
#
# COMPACT_ATOMS: atom_id res chain seq x y z
N MET A 1 11.51 -31.23 -13.84
CA MET A 1 10.05 -31.28 -13.57
C MET A 1 9.57 -32.55 -12.85
N ARG A 2 10.12 -33.75 -13.10
CA ARG A 2 9.70 -35.02 -12.45
C ARG A 2 9.83 -35.04 -10.91
N THR A 3 10.76 -34.29 -10.34
CA THR A 3 10.96 -34.14 -8.89
C THR A 3 9.78 -33.45 -8.20
N PHE A 4 9.18 -32.42 -8.82
CA PHE A 4 8.02 -31.72 -8.25
C PHE A 4 6.78 -32.62 -8.16
N THR A 5 6.63 -33.55 -9.10
CA THR A 5 5.50 -34.48 -9.11
C THR A 5 5.52 -35.44 -7.91
N LYS A 6 6.71 -35.84 -7.45
CA LYS A 6 6.87 -36.74 -6.29
C LYS A 6 6.46 -36.07 -4.97
N HIS A 7 6.70 -34.78 -4.84
CA HIS A 7 6.39 -33.98 -3.64
C HIS A 7 5.12 -33.13 -3.83
N ARG A 8 4.26 -33.48 -4.79
CA ARG A 8 3.08 -32.67 -5.15
C ARG A 8 2.22 -32.35 -3.94
N ASP A 9 1.93 -33.34 -3.12
CA ASP A 9 1.01 -33.20 -1.99
C ASP A 9 1.63 -32.36 -0.87
N GLU A 10 2.94 -32.46 -0.66
CA GLU A 10 3.70 -31.62 0.28
C GLU A 10 3.67 -30.15 -0.17
N TYR A 11 3.92 -29.87 -1.45
CA TYR A 11 3.80 -28.51 -1.99
C TYR A 11 2.37 -27.97 -1.86
N LEU A 12 1.36 -28.81 -2.12
CA LEU A 12 -0.03 -28.41 -1.99
C LEU A 12 -0.38 -28.11 -0.53
N ALA A 13 0.09 -28.91 0.42
CA ALA A 13 -0.09 -28.67 1.85
C ALA A 13 0.49 -27.31 2.26
N VAL A 14 1.74 -27.02 1.87
CA VAL A 14 2.38 -25.71 2.15
C VAL A 14 1.63 -24.57 1.47
N LEU A 15 1.18 -24.72 0.23
CA LEU A 15 0.36 -23.71 -0.45
C LEU A 15 -0.97 -23.45 0.28
N MET A 16 -1.60 -24.50 0.83
CA MET A 16 -2.82 -24.34 1.63
C MET A 16 -2.54 -23.64 2.96
N ILE A 17 -1.42 -23.94 3.63
CA ILE A 17 -0.95 -23.24 4.83
C ILE A 17 -0.75 -21.74 4.52
N LEU A 18 -0.06 -21.42 3.41
CA LEU A 18 0.16 -20.03 2.97
C LEU A 18 -1.13 -19.30 2.60
N LYS A 19 -2.11 -20.00 2.00
CA LYS A 19 -3.44 -19.42 1.73
C LYS A 19 -4.25 -19.22 3.01
N GLY A 20 -4.11 -20.13 3.96
CA GLY A 20 -4.69 -20.09 5.30
C GLY A 20 -3.90 -19.20 6.26
N ARG A 21 -4.11 -19.40 7.56
CA ARG A 21 -3.54 -18.57 8.65
C ARG A 21 -2.05 -18.83 8.90
N GLY A 22 -1.44 -19.80 8.24
CA GLY A 22 -0.09 -20.27 8.53
C GLY A 22 -0.04 -21.32 9.64
N ASP A 23 1.17 -21.79 9.94
CA ASP A 23 1.46 -22.69 11.05
C ASP A 23 1.69 -21.89 12.34
N ASN A 24 1.47 -22.52 13.50
CA ASN A 24 1.80 -21.97 14.82
C ASN A 24 1.25 -20.54 15.06
N ILE A 25 -0.05 -20.36 14.79
CA ILE A 25 -0.68 -19.04 14.91
C ILE A 25 -0.73 -18.63 16.38
N PRO A 26 -0.09 -17.52 16.76
CA PRO A 26 -0.13 -17.09 18.14
C PRO A 26 -1.55 -16.63 18.52
N THR A 27 -1.94 -16.89 19.76
CA THR A 27 -3.23 -16.44 20.31
C THR A 27 -3.27 -14.92 20.49
N THR A 28 -2.09 -14.33 20.77
CA THR A 28 -1.89 -12.90 20.98
C THR A 28 -0.90 -12.32 19.98
N CYS A 29 -1.01 -11.03 19.69
CA CYS A 29 -0.09 -10.38 18.76
C CYS A 29 1.32 -10.23 19.34
N ILE A 30 2.29 -10.91 18.73
CA ILE A 30 3.71 -10.92 19.14
C ILE A 30 4.44 -9.58 18.98
N PHE A 31 3.82 -8.60 18.33
CA PHE A 31 4.42 -7.28 18.09
C PHE A 31 3.90 -6.21 19.06
N CYS A 32 2.86 -6.52 19.84
CA CYS A 32 2.35 -5.57 20.82
C CYS A 32 3.41 -5.36 21.92
N PRO A 33 3.68 -4.11 22.34
CA PRO A 33 4.48 -3.86 23.53
C PRO A 33 3.75 -4.35 24.80
N SER A 34 4.49 -4.64 25.86
CA SER A 34 3.93 -5.22 27.10
C SER A 34 2.89 -4.35 27.81
N ASN A 35 2.82 -3.05 27.49
CA ASN A 35 1.87 -2.10 28.06
C ASN A 35 0.55 -1.99 27.26
N ARG A 36 0.38 -2.79 26.21
CA ARG A 36 -0.80 -2.79 25.34
C ARG A 36 -1.67 -4.01 25.66
N GLU A 37 -3.00 -3.81 25.62
CA GLU A 37 -3.96 -4.90 25.77
C GLU A 37 -3.70 -6.02 24.76
N GLU A 38 -3.90 -7.26 25.21
CA GLU A 38 -3.76 -8.44 24.37
C GLU A 38 -4.77 -8.40 23.22
N ALA A 39 -4.25 -8.29 22.00
CA ALA A 39 -5.05 -8.25 20.80
C ALA A 39 -4.81 -9.49 19.94
N GLN A 40 -5.89 -10.03 19.37
CA GLN A 40 -5.79 -11.17 18.47
C GLN A 40 -5.14 -10.77 17.14
N PRO A 41 -4.19 -11.57 16.63
CA PRO A 41 -3.56 -11.31 15.35
C PRO A 41 -4.44 -11.83 14.19
N THR A 42 -5.15 -10.93 13.53
CA THR A 42 -6.07 -11.25 12.40
C THR A 42 -5.66 -10.62 11.07
N PHE A 43 -4.65 -9.76 11.04
CA PHE A 43 -4.19 -9.06 9.83
C PHE A 43 -2.85 -9.60 9.36
N ARG A 44 -2.65 -9.71 8.05
CA ARG A 44 -1.34 -10.00 7.44
C ARG A 44 -1.07 -9.12 6.24
N CYS A 45 0.19 -8.84 6.00
CA CYS A 45 0.66 -8.24 4.76
C CYS A 45 0.99 -9.34 3.74
N ILE A 46 0.73 -9.10 2.45
CA ILE A 46 1.14 -10.04 1.38
C ILE A 46 2.36 -9.56 0.59
N ASP A 47 2.86 -8.37 0.89
CA ASP A 47 4.03 -7.78 0.25
C ASP A 47 5.30 -7.85 1.13
N CYS A 48 5.15 -8.02 2.45
CA CYS A 48 6.29 -8.24 3.36
C CYS A 48 6.78 -9.69 3.31
N THR A 49 8.10 -9.90 3.30
CA THR A 49 8.75 -11.22 3.25
C THR A 49 8.45 -12.07 4.49
N HIS A 50 8.37 -11.43 5.65
CA HIS A 50 8.01 -12.07 6.93
C HIS A 50 6.74 -11.39 7.44
N ALA A 51 5.58 -11.93 7.06
CA ALA A 51 4.28 -11.34 7.36
C ALA A 51 3.42 -12.26 8.25
N PRO A 52 3.83 -12.53 9.50
CA PRO A 52 2.97 -13.24 10.43
C PRO A 52 1.71 -12.41 10.71
N LEU A 53 0.69 -13.09 11.25
CA LEU A 53 -0.52 -12.40 11.66
C LEU A 53 -0.21 -11.39 12.78
N MET A 54 -0.84 -10.23 12.71
CA MET A 54 -0.69 -9.12 13.64
C MET A 54 -2.04 -8.47 13.94
N CYS A 55 -2.12 -7.72 15.05
CA CYS A 55 -3.31 -6.92 15.34
C CYS A 55 -3.36 -5.69 14.42
N GLN A 56 -4.50 -4.99 14.41
CA GLN A 56 -4.71 -3.81 13.56
C GLN A 56 -3.68 -2.69 13.82
N GLN A 57 -3.37 -2.41 15.09
CA GLN A 57 -2.46 -1.32 15.46
C GLN A 57 -1.02 -1.60 15.00
N CYS A 58 -0.49 -2.78 15.33
CA CYS A 58 0.83 -3.21 14.87
C CYS A 58 0.91 -3.26 13.34
N CYS A 59 -0.21 -3.58 12.66
CA CYS A 59 -0.29 -3.51 11.21
C CYS A 59 -0.11 -2.08 10.69
N VAL A 60 -0.79 -1.10 11.29
CA VAL A 60 -0.64 0.31 10.89
C VAL A 60 0.79 0.80 11.15
N GLU A 61 1.32 0.58 12.35
CA GLU A 61 2.65 1.03 12.78
C GLU A 61 3.77 0.49 11.87
N LYS A 62 3.76 -0.81 11.57
CA LYS A 62 4.79 -1.42 10.71
C LYS A 62 4.72 -0.98 9.24
N HIS A 63 3.60 -0.42 8.81
CA HIS A 63 3.36 -0.01 7.42
C HIS A 63 3.37 1.52 7.23
N GLU A 64 3.78 2.30 8.24
CA GLU A 64 3.92 3.75 8.10
C GLU A 64 4.88 4.13 6.97
N LEU A 65 6.00 3.42 6.84
CA LEU A 65 6.99 3.62 5.78
C LEU A 65 6.63 2.91 4.46
N ASN A 66 5.63 2.01 4.49
CA ASN A 66 5.22 1.23 3.33
C ASN A 66 3.69 1.28 3.15
N PRO A 67 3.11 2.48 2.92
CA PRO A 67 1.65 2.68 2.96
C PRO A 67 0.89 2.08 1.78
N LEU A 68 1.61 1.51 0.80
CA LEU A 68 1.08 0.90 -0.42
C LEU A 68 1.18 -0.62 -0.39
N HIS A 69 1.54 -1.22 0.75
CA HIS A 69 1.47 -2.66 0.93
C HIS A 69 0.02 -3.15 1.00
N ARG A 70 -0.21 -4.33 0.45
CA ARG A 70 -1.53 -4.99 0.40
C ARG A 70 -1.74 -5.80 1.67
N ILE A 71 -2.85 -5.54 2.35
CA ILE A 71 -3.21 -6.20 3.61
C ILE A 71 -4.41 -7.11 3.43
N GLN A 72 -4.44 -8.20 4.20
CA GLN A 72 -5.57 -9.10 4.31
C GLN A 72 -6.00 -9.25 5.77
N HIS A 73 -7.31 -9.32 5.98
CA HIS A 73 -7.96 -9.56 7.26
C HIS A 73 -8.59 -10.96 7.29
N TRP A 74 -8.34 -11.72 8.36
CA TRP A 74 -8.95 -13.02 8.60
C TRP A 74 -10.36 -12.85 9.17
N THR A 75 -11.37 -13.32 8.44
CA THR A 75 -12.78 -13.20 8.83
C THR A 75 -13.33 -14.38 9.64
N GLY A 76 -12.46 -15.27 10.10
CA GLY A 76 -12.85 -16.54 10.72
C GLY A 76 -12.85 -17.71 9.73
N GLN A 77 -13.19 -17.46 8.47
CA GLN A 77 -13.24 -18.48 7.42
C GLN A 77 -12.25 -18.25 6.28
N ARG A 78 -12.01 -16.98 5.92
CA ARG A 78 -11.16 -16.62 4.78
C ARG A 78 -10.47 -15.28 4.98
N PHE A 79 -9.39 -15.07 4.24
CA PHE A 79 -8.79 -13.75 4.09
C PHE A 79 -9.59 -12.87 3.14
N GLN A 80 -9.85 -11.64 3.57
CA GLN A 80 -10.42 -10.58 2.75
C GLN A 80 -9.42 -9.45 2.60
N LYS A 81 -9.35 -8.84 1.42
CA LYS A 81 -8.52 -7.66 1.19
C LYS A 81 -9.04 -6.49 2.03
N VAL A 82 -8.15 -5.80 2.72
CA VAL A 82 -8.44 -4.58 3.47
C VAL A 82 -7.37 -3.55 3.15
N SER A 83 -7.73 -2.27 3.08
CA SER A 83 -6.73 -1.22 2.84
C SER A 83 -6.18 -0.68 4.15
N LEU A 84 -4.91 -0.26 4.15
CA LEU A 84 -4.31 0.44 5.30
C LEU A 84 -5.10 1.70 5.69
N ARG A 85 -5.72 2.38 4.72
CA ARG A 85 -6.67 3.48 4.97
C ARG A 85 -7.87 3.06 5.81
N GLN A 86 -8.43 1.87 5.60
CA GLN A 86 -9.54 1.33 6.42
C GLN A 86 -9.07 0.97 7.82
N LEU A 87 -7.82 0.49 7.95
CA LEU A 87 -7.21 0.19 9.26
C LEU A 87 -6.83 1.44 10.06
N GLY A 88 -6.81 2.61 9.42
CA GLY A 88 -6.57 3.90 10.07
C GLY A 88 -5.27 4.58 9.65
N LEU A 89 -4.44 3.97 8.80
CA LEU A 89 -3.18 4.56 8.37
C LEU A 89 -3.40 5.89 7.65
N VAL A 90 -2.60 6.89 8.03
CA VAL A 90 -2.58 8.22 7.43
C VAL A 90 -1.17 8.55 7.00
N VAL A 91 -0.99 8.81 5.71
CA VAL A 91 0.30 9.19 5.15
C VAL A 91 0.52 10.68 5.39
N GLN A 92 1.51 11.01 6.21
CA GLN A 92 1.96 12.38 6.42
C GLN A 92 3.02 12.72 5.37
N LEU A 93 2.79 13.77 4.59
CA LEU A 93 3.76 14.29 3.63
C LEU A 93 4.57 15.46 4.22
N GLY A 94 5.69 15.77 3.57
CA GLY A 94 6.47 16.99 3.78
C GLY A 94 7.61 16.88 4.79
N HIS A 95 7.59 15.89 5.69
CA HIS A 95 8.62 15.62 6.69
C HIS A 95 9.40 14.36 6.28
N GLN A 96 10.57 14.53 5.66
CA GLN A 96 11.38 13.40 5.14
C GLN A 96 12.03 12.57 6.25
N ASP A 97 12.19 13.16 7.42
CA ASP A 97 12.65 12.56 8.68
C ASP A 97 11.58 11.69 9.36
N GLY A 98 10.34 11.71 8.86
CA GLY A 98 9.23 10.93 9.42
C GLY A 98 8.60 11.52 10.68
N SER A 99 9.03 12.72 11.12
CA SER A 99 8.44 13.38 12.27
C SER A 99 6.97 13.75 12.04
N THR A 100 6.20 13.78 13.13
CA THR A 100 4.81 14.23 13.09
C THR A 100 4.72 15.72 12.82
N CYS A 101 3.92 16.09 11.84
CA CYS A 101 3.66 17.48 11.50
C CYS A 101 2.81 18.16 12.58
N LEU A 102 3.25 19.33 13.07
CA LEU A 102 2.51 20.16 14.05
C LEU A 102 1.33 20.92 13.43
N SER A 103 1.39 21.20 12.13
CA SER A 103 0.32 21.90 11.40
C SER A 103 -0.07 21.12 10.13
N PRO A 104 -0.70 19.95 10.28
CA PRO A 104 -1.07 19.11 9.14
C PRO A 104 -2.32 19.63 8.44
N VAL A 105 -2.31 19.64 7.12
CA VAL A 105 -3.45 20.01 6.28
C VAL A 105 -4.02 18.75 5.63
N ASN A 106 -5.30 18.48 5.85
CA ASN A 106 -5.94 17.29 5.28
C ASN A 106 -5.90 17.30 3.74
N GLY A 107 -5.54 16.15 3.16
CA GLY A 107 -5.64 15.91 1.73
C GLY A 107 -7.07 15.59 1.28
N PRO A 108 -7.28 15.37 -0.02
CA PRO A 108 -8.58 14.95 -0.55
C PRO A 108 -9.09 13.65 0.09
N SER A 109 -10.39 13.58 0.37
CA SER A 109 -11.00 12.43 1.06
C SER A 109 -10.90 11.10 0.30
N LYS A 110 -10.85 11.16 -1.04
CA LYS A 110 -10.74 10.02 -1.96
C LYS A 110 -9.43 10.08 -2.76
N PHE A 111 -8.30 10.21 -2.07
CA PHE A 111 -7.00 10.19 -2.74
C PHE A 111 -6.60 8.77 -3.15
N VAL A 112 -6.09 8.63 -4.38
CA VAL A 112 -5.67 7.35 -4.95
C VAL A 112 -4.21 7.39 -5.35
N VAL A 113 -3.48 6.33 -5.02
CA VAL A 113 -2.10 6.11 -5.47
C VAL A 113 -2.08 4.87 -6.35
N VAL A 114 -1.59 5.03 -7.58
CA VAL A 114 -1.37 3.92 -8.50
C VAL A 114 0.07 3.44 -8.32
N ASN A 115 0.23 2.21 -7.88
CA ASN A 115 1.51 1.57 -7.65
C ASN A 115 1.66 0.34 -8.55
N ASP A 116 2.87 -0.23 -8.61
CA ASP A 116 3.17 -1.43 -9.38
C ASP A 116 2.45 -2.69 -8.87
N ASN A 117 2.12 -2.75 -7.57
CA ASN A 117 1.35 -3.84 -6.97
C ASN A 117 -0.18 -3.65 -7.00
N GLY A 118 -0.67 -2.51 -7.51
CA GLY A 118 -2.09 -2.20 -7.63
C GLY A 118 -2.49 -0.74 -7.34
N ILE A 119 -3.79 -0.50 -7.21
CA ILE A 119 -4.40 0.82 -7.01
C ILE A 119 -4.85 0.94 -5.55
N HIS A 120 -4.33 1.93 -4.86
CA HIS A 120 -4.50 2.11 -3.42
C HIS A 120 -5.31 3.35 -3.10
N ARG A 121 -6.33 3.20 -2.24
CA ARG A 121 -6.98 4.35 -1.60
C ARG A 121 -6.21 4.69 -0.33
N VAL A 122 -5.67 5.89 -0.24
CA VAL A 122 -4.88 6.34 0.91
C VAL A 122 -5.53 7.54 1.60
N ARG A 123 -5.34 7.66 2.91
CA ARG A 123 -5.65 8.91 3.64
C ARG A 123 -4.35 9.69 3.73
N LEU A 124 -4.41 10.97 3.38
CA LEU A 124 -3.23 11.81 3.22
C LEU A 124 -3.36 13.08 4.06
N ARG A 125 -2.24 13.52 4.64
CA ARG A 125 -2.07 14.84 5.24
C ARG A 125 -0.85 15.51 4.60
N TYR A 126 -1.04 16.73 4.11
CA TYR A 126 0.04 17.61 3.70
C TYR A 126 0.66 18.26 4.93
N CYS A 127 1.92 18.67 4.82
CA CYS A 127 2.55 19.55 5.79
C CYS A 127 2.21 21.01 5.49
N GLY A 128 1.83 21.76 6.53
CA GLY A 128 1.68 23.22 6.51
C GLY A 128 2.70 23.95 7.42
N CYS A 129 3.73 23.26 7.91
CA CYS A 129 4.74 23.84 8.79
C CYS A 129 5.72 24.73 8.01
N PRO A 130 6.24 25.81 8.62
CA PRO A 130 7.38 26.57 8.10
C PRO A 130 8.64 25.74 7.88
N ALA A 131 8.80 24.62 8.61
CA ALA A 131 9.89 23.68 8.37
C ALA A 131 9.82 22.96 7.00
N SER A 132 8.66 23.00 6.32
CA SER A 132 8.47 22.44 4.98
C SER A 132 8.71 23.50 3.90
N ILE A 133 9.83 24.23 4.01
CA ILE A 133 10.25 25.21 3.01
C ILE A 133 11.06 24.51 1.91
N CYS A 134 10.79 24.89 0.67
CA CYS A 134 11.59 24.52 -0.48
C CYS A 134 12.95 25.22 -0.42
N SER A 135 14.02 24.41 -0.42
CA SER A 135 15.40 24.91 -0.44
C SER A 135 15.74 25.76 -1.66
N LEU A 136 14.97 25.64 -2.76
CA LEU A 136 15.18 26.40 -3.99
C LEU A 136 14.45 27.75 -4.01
N THR A 137 13.24 27.82 -3.44
CA THR A 137 12.39 29.03 -3.53
C THR A 137 12.28 29.78 -2.21
N GLY A 138 12.69 29.19 -1.09
CA GLY A 138 12.49 29.75 0.24
C GLY A 138 11.02 29.80 0.69
N MET A 139 10.10 29.23 -0.09
CA MET A 139 8.66 29.22 0.19
C MET A 139 8.18 27.86 0.68
N LEU A 140 7.02 27.84 1.34
CA LEU A 140 6.34 26.59 1.72
C LEU A 140 6.12 25.68 0.50
N HIS A 141 6.39 24.39 0.68
CA HIS A 141 6.21 23.41 -0.37
C HIS A 141 4.76 23.34 -0.85
N PHE A 142 4.57 23.46 -2.17
CA PHE A 142 3.27 23.24 -2.78
C PHE A 142 2.85 21.77 -2.64
N LYS A 143 1.54 21.50 -2.68
CA LYS A 143 0.98 20.15 -2.52
C LYS A 143 1.55 19.12 -3.51
N TRP A 144 1.81 19.53 -4.75
CA TRP A 144 2.39 18.67 -5.77
C TRP A 144 3.86 18.35 -5.48
N GLU A 145 4.63 19.31 -4.94
CA GLU A 145 6.02 19.10 -4.53
C GLU A 145 6.11 18.10 -3.40
N GLN A 146 5.24 18.23 -2.38
CA GLN A 146 5.19 17.29 -1.27
C GLN A 146 4.91 15.85 -1.73
N LEU A 147 4.08 15.66 -2.76
CA LEU A 147 3.86 14.35 -3.38
C LEU A 147 5.10 13.85 -4.10
N MET A 148 5.74 14.69 -4.93
CA MET A 148 6.94 14.28 -5.68
C MET A 148 8.13 13.98 -4.77
N ARG A 149 8.29 14.73 -3.67
CA ARG A 149 9.29 14.44 -2.62
C ARG A 149 9.03 13.10 -1.93
N ASN A 150 7.77 12.64 -1.91
CA ASN A 150 7.37 11.30 -1.47
C ASN A 150 7.38 10.27 -2.62
N ARG A 151 8.05 10.57 -3.74
CA ARG A 151 8.17 9.72 -4.93
C ARG A 151 6.83 9.39 -5.59
N TRP A 152 5.82 10.25 -5.42
CA TRP A 152 4.50 10.12 -6.03
C TRP A 152 4.28 11.25 -7.04
N PHE A 153 4.17 10.90 -8.31
CA PHE A 153 3.93 11.83 -9.39
C PHE A 153 2.44 12.20 -9.45
N PRO A 154 2.06 13.47 -9.22
CA PRO A 154 0.67 13.87 -9.22
C PRO A 154 0.08 13.86 -10.64
N ALA A 155 -1.15 13.38 -10.79
CA ALA A 155 -1.85 13.43 -12.08
C ALA A 155 -2.28 14.86 -12.48
N THR A 156 -2.40 15.78 -11.52
CA THR A 156 -2.75 17.19 -11.74
C THR A 156 -1.99 18.09 -10.78
N HIS A 157 -1.65 19.30 -11.19
CA HIS A 157 -0.80 20.21 -10.41
C HIS A 157 -1.52 20.90 -9.23
N THR A 158 -2.74 21.40 -9.43
CA THR A 158 -3.41 22.30 -8.47
C THR A 158 -4.11 21.56 -7.32
N ARG A 159 -4.86 20.50 -7.63
CA ARG A 159 -5.63 19.71 -6.65
C ARG A 159 -5.54 18.21 -6.95
N PRO A 160 -4.34 17.60 -6.81
CA PRO A 160 -4.14 16.18 -7.10
C PRO A 160 -5.10 15.33 -6.26
N ARG A 161 -5.89 14.50 -6.94
CA ARG A 161 -6.69 13.42 -6.33
C ARG A 161 -6.11 12.04 -6.61
N THR A 162 -5.21 11.97 -7.58
CA THR A 162 -4.52 10.76 -8.02
C THR A 162 -3.04 11.06 -8.15
N ALA A 163 -2.21 10.11 -7.75
CA ALA A 163 -0.78 10.12 -8.04
C ALA A 163 -0.33 8.71 -8.48
N CYS A 164 0.73 8.64 -9.29
CA CYS A 164 1.39 7.39 -9.65
C CYS A 164 2.74 7.33 -8.93
N THR A 165 3.14 6.17 -8.41
CA THR A 165 4.50 6.06 -7.86
C THR A 165 5.54 6.13 -8.97
N PHE A 166 6.70 6.71 -8.69
CA PHE A 166 7.78 6.76 -9.69
C PHE A 166 8.19 5.35 -10.12
N SER A 167 8.24 4.39 -9.19
CA SER A 167 8.55 3.00 -9.52
C SER A 167 7.54 2.36 -10.49
N MET A 168 6.25 2.67 -10.34
CA MET A 168 5.23 2.24 -11.31
C MET A 168 5.47 2.86 -12.69
N LEU A 169 5.78 4.16 -12.75
CA LEU A 169 6.05 4.86 -14.02
C LEU A 169 7.29 4.31 -14.72
N ASP A 170 8.37 4.05 -13.98
CA ASP A 170 9.60 3.45 -14.52
C ASP A 170 9.32 2.06 -15.12
N LYS A 171 8.58 1.21 -14.38
CA LYS A 171 8.16 -0.12 -14.85
C LYS A 171 7.25 -0.03 -16.07
N PHE A 172 6.30 0.91 -16.07
CA PHE A 172 5.39 1.14 -17.18
C PHE A 172 6.15 1.51 -18.46
N HIS A 173 7.14 2.40 -18.35
CA HIS A 173 7.97 2.83 -19.48
C HIS A 173 8.73 1.64 -20.10
N ILE A 174 9.45 0.86 -19.29
CA ILE A 174 10.20 -0.31 -19.76
C ILE A 174 9.27 -1.37 -20.36
N THR A 175 8.14 -1.65 -19.71
CA THR A 175 7.19 -2.68 -20.13
C THR A 175 6.49 -2.32 -21.44
N THR A 176 6.17 -1.04 -21.65
CA THR A 176 5.55 -0.55 -22.89
C THR A 176 6.51 -0.64 -24.07
N LEU A 177 7.78 -0.26 -23.86
CA LEU A 177 8.82 -0.31 -24.89
C LEU A 177 9.19 -1.74 -25.29
N THR A 178 9.23 -2.66 -24.34
CA THR A 178 9.67 -4.05 -24.58
C THR A 178 8.54 -4.99 -24.96
N GLY A 179 7.33 -4.80 -24.42
CA GLY A 179 6.23 -5.75 -24.52
C GLY A 179 5.13 -5.40 -25.52
N LYS A 180 5.21 -4.25 -26.21
CA LYS A 180 4.13 -3.69 -27.06
C LYS A 180 2.79 -3.57 -26.32
N LEU A 181 2.82 -3.39 -24.99
CA LEU A 181 1.64 -3.21 -24.18
C LEU A 181 1.16 -1.78 -24.27
N THR A 182 -0.14 -1.57 -24.45
CA THR A 182 -0.72 -0.22 -24.41
C THR A 182 -0.80 0.28 -22.97
N ALA A 183 -0.90 1.60 -22.79
CA ALA A 183 -1.19 2.19 -21.48
C ALA A 183 -2.46 1.61 -20.84
N TYR A 184 -3.48 1.37 -21.67
CA TYR A 184 -4.73 0.73 -21.27
C TYR A 184 -4.51 -0.69 -20.74
N ASP A 185 -3.74 -1.52 -21.43
CA ASP A 185 -3.47 -2.91 -20.99
C ASP A 185 -2.70 -2.95 -19.68
N HIS A 186 -1.69 -2.09 -19.53
CA HIS A 186 -0.95 -1.97 -18.28
C HIS A 186 -1.87 -1.55 -17.13
N TYR A 187 -2.69 -0.52 -17.33
CA TYR A 187 -3.64 -0.10 -16.31
C TYR A 187 -4.67 -1.18 -15.96
N ARG A 188 -5.20 -1.89 -16.97
CA ARG A 188 -6.13 -3.01 -16.77
C ARG A 188 -5.48 -4.15 -15.99
N SER A 189 -4.18 -4.39 -16.17
CA SER A 189 -3.43 -5.35 -15.36
C SER A 189 -3.38 -4.92 -13.88
N LEU A 190 -3.10 -3.64 -13.60
CA LEU A 190 -3.11 -3.09 -12.24
C LEU A 190 -4.51 -3.17 -11.61
N GLN A 191 -5.56 -2.94 -12.39
CA GLN A 191 -6.95 -3.13 -11.95
C GLN A 191 -7.18 -4.58 -11.51
N LYS A 192 -6.81 -5.57 -12.34
CA LYS A 192 -6.97 -6.99 -11.99
C LYS A 192 -6.11 -7.41 -10.79
N MET A 193 -4.91 -6.86 -10.63
CA MET A 193 -4.08 -7.10 -9.42
C MET A 193 -4.77 -6.56 -8.16
N THR A 194 -5.39 -5.39 -8.27
CA THR A 194 -6.15 -4.75 -7.19
C THR A 194 -7.38 -5.58 -6.83
N ASP A 195 -8.19 -5.93 -7.83
CA ASP A 195 -9.37 -6.78 -7.70
C ASP A 195 -9.63 -7.53 -9.01
N ASN A 196 -9.59 -8.87 -8.96
CA ASN A 196 -9.82 -9.74 -10.12
C ASN A 196 -11.23 -10.34 -10.14
N THR A 197 -12.14 -9.89 -9.26
CA THR A 197 -13.52 -10.39 -9.20
C THR A 197 -14.46 -9.73 -10.21
N GLY A 198 -13.99 -8.72 -10.93
CA GLY A 198 -14.81 -7.94 -11.88
C GLY A 198 -15.63 -6.83 -11.23
N ALA A 199 -15.51 -6.61 -9.92
CA ALA A 199 -16.13 -5.46 -9.26
C ALA A 199 -15.56 -4.13 -9.78
N LYS A 200 -16.43 -3.12 -9.96
CA LYS A 200 -16.02 -1.79 -10.44
C LYS A 200 -15.02 -1.16 -9.47
N LEU A 201 -13.79 -0.95 -9.94
CA LEU A 201 -12.81 -0.16 -9.22
C LEU A 201 -13.16 1.34 -9.29
N PRO A 202 -12.79 2.13 -8.26
CA PRO A 202 -13.19 3.54 -8.12
C PRO A 202 -12.66 4.49 -9.19
N VAL A 203 -11.65 4.10 -9.97
CA VAL A 203 -10.99 4.99 -10.90
C VAL A 203 -10.95 4.31 -12.27
N SER A 204 -11.49 5.00 -13.26
CA SER A 204 -11.12 4.86 -14.66
C SER A 204 -10.23 6.05 -14.99
N ILE A 205 -8.94 5.83 -15.20
CA ILE A 205 -8.09 6.88 -15.78
C ILE A 205 -8.37 6.84 -17.29
N PRO A 206 -8.83 7.94 -17.91
CA PRO A 206 -8.90 8.01 -19.36
C PRO A 206 -7.45 8.00 -19.87
N PHE A 207 -7.07 6.90 -20.52
CA PHE A 207 -5.87 6.80 -21.34
C PHE A 207 -6.29 6.91 -22.80
#